data_AF-A0AAV5VUA0-F1
#
_entry.id   AF-A0AAV5VUA0-F1
#
_cell.length_a   1.000
_cell.length_b   1.000
_cell.length_c   1.000
_cell.angle_alpha   90.00
_cell.angle_beta   90.00
_cell.angle_gamma   90.00
#
_symmetry.space_group_name_H-M   'P 1'
#
loop_
_entity.id
_entity.type
_entity.pdbx_description
1 polymer ?
#
loop_
_entity_poly.entity_id
_entity_poly.type
_entity_poly.pdbx_seq_one_letter_code
_entity_poly.pdbx_strand_id
1 'polypeptide(L)'
;RFHWLVLISWQCMNFFAASNLFSIFSNFVPEWRCGNGSLGKNCTVYHNCNETITFSHVPFHSAAYEYRWICNNSFSASASNQVQFFGFFFGTVAFGFASDILGRKIVTSFAL
;
A
#
# COMPACT_ATOMS: atom_id res chain seq x y z
N ARG A 1 3.44 1.98 36.23
CA ARG A 1 3.54 3.30 35.57
C ARG A 1 3.49 3.07 34.07
N PHE A 2 2.60 3.73 33.35
CA PHE A 2 2.43 3.53 31.90
C PHE A 2 3.50 4.36 31.16
N HIS A 3 4.31 3.70 30.33
CA HIS A 3 5.45 4.33 29.66
C HIS A 3 5.02 4.92 28.30
N TRP A 4 4.30 6.05 28.35
CA TRP A 4 3.77 6.73 27.16
C TRP A 4 4.82 7.00 26.08
N LEU A 5 6.04 7.37 26.46
CA LEU A 5 7.14 7.63 25.52
C LEU A 5 7.52 6.40 24.69
N VAL A 6 7.51 5.21 25.32
CA VAL A 6 7.83 3.94 24.64
C VAL A 6 6.74 3.59 23.65
N LEU A 7 5.48 3.79 24.01
CA LEU A 7 4.35 3.52 23.13
C LEU A 7 4.31 4.48 21.94
N ILE A 8 4.53 5.77 22.17
CA ILE A 8 4.59 6.76 21.09
C ILE A 8 5.76 6.44 20.14
N SER A 9 6.95 6.15 20.67
CA SER A 9 8.11 5.77 19.86
C SER A 9 7.85 4.52 19.03
N TRP A 10 7.23 3.50 19.63
CA TRP A 10 6.85 2.27 18.93
C TRP A 10 5.82 2.54 17.83
N GLN A 11 4.80 3.38 18.08
CA GLN A 11 3.81 3.74 17.07
C GLN A 11 4.42 4.55 15.92
N CYS A 12 5.35 5.47 16.20
CA CYS A 12 6.07 6.22 15.17
C CYS A 12 6.92 5.29 14.28
N MET A 13 7.58 4.29 14.85
CA MET A 13 8.35 3.30 14.08
C MET A 13 7.44 2.46 13.17
N ASN A 14 6.31 1.99 13.69
CA ASN A 14 5.31 1.26 12.91
C ASN A 14 4.73 2.11 11.79
N PHE A 15 4.45 3.38 12.06
CA PHE A 15 3.98 4.33 11.06
C PHE A 15 4.99 4.51 9.92
N PHE A 16 6.28 4.66 10.24
CA PHE A 16 7.33 4.77 9.24
C PHE A 16 7.49 3.48 8.41
N ALA A 17 7.42 2.31 9.04
CA ALA A 17 7.52 1.05 8.31
C ALA A 17 6.33 0.83 7.36
N ALA A 18 5.10 1.08 7.84
CA ALA A 18 3.89 0.96 7.05
C ALA A 18 3.91 1.93 5.87
N SER A 19 4.33 3.19 6.07
CA SER A 19 4.34 4.24 5.03
C SER A 19 5.12 3.86 3.78
N ASN A 20 6.25 3.18 3.96
CA ASN A 20 7.04 2.65 2.86
C ASN A 20 6.37 1.45 2.20
N LEU A 21 5.81 0.51 3.00
CA LEU A 21 5.22 -0.73 2.49
C LEU A 21 3.99 -0.47 1.61
N PHE A 22 2.98 0.26 2.10
CA PHE A 22 1.74 0.48 1.34
C PHE A 22 1.99 1.33 0.09
N SER A 23 2.96 2.25 0.12
CA SER A 23 3.31 3.04 -1.05
C SER A 23 3.83 2.17 -2.20
N ILE A 24 4.66 1.15 -1.89
CA ILE A 24 5.18 0.21 -2.90
C ILE A 24 4.04 -0.59 -3.54
N PHE A 25 3.16 -1.20 -2.73
CA PHE A 25 2.06 -2.03 -3.24
C PHE A 25 0.96 -1.24 -3.93
N SER A 26 0.84 0.05 -3.60
CA SER A 26 -0.17 0.92 -4.21
C SER A 26 0.31 1.55 -5.51
N ASN A 27 1.54 2.09 -5.55
CA ASN A 27 2.02 2.89 -6.69
C ASN A 27 2.86 2.13 -7.72
N PHE A 28 3.25 0.88 -7.44
CA PHE A 28 4.05 0.14 -8.40
C PHE A 28 3.29 -0.04 -9.72
N VAL A 29 3.91 0.33 -10.84
CA VAL A 29 3.37 0.10 -12.19
C VAL A 29 4.48 -0.51 -13.05
N PRO A 30 4.27 -1.71 -13.61
CA PRO A 30 5.23 -2.35 -14.49
C PRO A 30 5.34 -1.58 -15.82
N GLU A 31 6.42 -1.82 -16.54
CA GLU A 31 6.58 -1.25 -17.89
C GLU A 31 5.56 -1.86 -18.85
N TRP A 32 5.04 -1.04 -19.74
CA TRP A 32 4.00 -1.44 -20.67
C TRP A 32 4.32 -0.96 -22.07
N ARG A 33 3.66 -1.59 -23.05
CA ARG A 33 3.72 -1.21 -24.46
C ARG A 33 2.32 -1.22 -25.07
N CYS A 34 2.12 -0.33 -26.04
CA CYS A 34 0.95 -0.33 -26.90
C CYS A 34 1.26 -1.22 -28.11
N GLY A 35 0.60 -2.37 -28.24
CA GLY A 35 0.85 -3.32 -29.34
C GLY A 35 2.33 -3.72 -29.50
N ASN A 36 2.88 -3.49 -30.69
CA ASN A 36 4.29 -3.73 -31.03
C ASN A 36 5.20 -2.50 -30.82
N GLY A 37 4.72 -1.46 -30.13
CA GLY A 37 5.50 -0.28 -29.80
C GLY A 37 6.63 -0.52 -28.79
N SER A 38 7.39 0.54 -28.50
CA SER A 38 8.45 0.50 -27.49
C SER A 38 7.88 0.33 -26.08
N LEU A 39 8.63 -0.40 -25.24
CA LEU A 39 8.37 -0.47 -23.81
C LEU A 39 8.63 0.90 -23.18
N GLY A 40 7.71 1.37 -22.34
CA GLY A 40 7.88 2.63 -21.63
C GLY A 40 6.81 2.91 -20.59
N LYS A 41 6.88 4.12 -20.03
CA LYS A 41 5.92 4.64 -19.03
C LYS A 41 5.33 5.99 -19.45
N ASN A 42 5.20 6.21 -20.77
CA ASN A 42 4.77 7.49 -21.32
C ASN A 42 3.24 7.64 -21.28
N CYS A 43 2.76 8.55 -20.45
CA CYS A 43 1.33 8.73 -20.25
C CYS A 43 0.55 9.27 -21.45
N THR A 44 1.19 10.06 -22.29
CA THR A 44 0.61 10.53 -23.55
C THR A 44 0.33 9.36 -24.51
N VAL A 45 1.24 8.38 -24.55
CA VAL A 45 1.08 7.16 -25.35
C VAL A 45 0.01 6.25 -24.75
N TYR A 46 -0.14 6.23 -23.42
CA TYR A 46 -1.14 5.40 -22.74
C TYR A 46 -2.56 5.81 -23.12
N HIS A 47 -2.84 7.10 -23.11
CA HIS A 47 -4.17 7.64 -23.44
C HIS A 47 -4.49 7.58 -24.94
N ASN A 48 -3.46 7.68 -25.80
CA ASN A 48 -3.62 7.66 -27.25
C ASN A 48 -3.53 6.25 -27.85
N CYS A 49 -3.31 5.22 -27.03
CA CYS A 49 -3.21 3.84 -27.49
C CYS A 49 -4.60 3.30 -27.86
N ASN A 50 -4.81 3.03 -29.15
CA ASN A 50 -6.02 2.38 -29.66
C ASN A 50 -5.88 0.84 -29.78
N GLU A 51 -4.68 0.31 -29.51
CA GLU A 51 -4.36 -1.11 -29.56
C GLU A 51 -4.36 -1.75 -28.16
N THR A 52 -4.14 -3.08 -28.09
CA THR A 52 -4.05 -3.79 -26.82
C THR A 52 -2.78 -3.41 -26.05
N ILE A 53 -2.95 -2.96 -24.81
CA ILE A 53 -1.85 -2.67 -23.90
C ILE A 53 -1.33 -3.97 -23.29
N THR A 54 -0.04 -4.22 -23.45
CA THR A 54 0.62 -5.40 -22.86
C THR A 54 1.66 -4.95 -21.83
N PHE A 55 1.63 -5.58 -20.66
CA PHE A 55 2.56 -5.31 -19.57
C PHE A 55 3.69 -6.33 -19.60
N SER A 56 4.92 -5.86 -19.47
CA SER A 56 6.10 -6.72 -19.41
C SER A 56 6.48 -6.96 -17.95
N HIS A 57 6.74 -8.21 -17.60
CA HIS A 57 7.21 -8.63 -16.26
C HIS A 57 6.42 -8.01 -15.09
N VAL A 58 5.32 -8.65 -14.71
CA VAL A 58 4.53 -8.27 -13.53
C VAL A 58 5.02 -9.07 -12.31
N PRO A 59 5.84 -8.52 -11.41
CA PRO A 59 6.29 -9.23 -10.21
C PRO A 59 5.18 -9.39 -9.17
N PHE A 60 4.22 -8.45 -9.12
CA PHE A 60 3.05 -8.49 -8.25
C PHE A 60 1.94 -7.59 -8.81
N HIS A 61 0.68 -7.91 -8.48
CA HIS A 61 -0.48 -7.09 -8.80
C HIS A 61 -0.62 -5.98 -7.76
N SER A 62 -0.35 -4.74 -8.18
CA SER A 62 -0.50 -3.54 -7.36
C SER A 62 -1.89 -2.93 -7.50
N ALA A 63 -2.28 -2.06 -6.56
CA ALA A 63 -3.55 -1.34 -6.67
C ALA A 63 -3.58 -0.39 -7.89
N ALA A 64 -2.47 0.30 -8.19
CA ALA A 64 -2.40 1.15 -9.38
C ALA A 64 -2.51 0.35 -10.69
N TYR A 65 -2.04 -0.89 -10.71
CA TYR A 65 -2.22 -1.79 -11.85
C TYR A 65 -3.67 -2.23 -12.00
N GLU A 66 -4.27 -2.73 -10.92
CA GLU A 66 -5.64 -3.28 -10.91
C GLU A 66 -6.70 -2.22 -11.22
N TYR A 67 -6.60 -1.05 -10.56
CA TYR A 67 -7.52 0.07 -10.76
C TYR A 67 -7.14 1.00 -11.93
N ARG A 68 -6.11 0.63 -12.71
CA ARG A 68 -5.60 1.38 -13.88
C ARG A 68 -5.21 2.84 -13.57
N TRP A 69 -4.63 3.09 -12.41
CA TRP A 69 -4.15 4.42 -11.97
C TRP A 69 -2.75 4.76 -12.50
N ILE A 70 -2.51 4.56 -13.80
CA ILE A 70 -1.16 4.64 -14.38
C ILE A 70 -0.70 6.09 -14.62
N CYS A 71 -1.62 7.03 -14.92
CA CYS A 71 -1.23 8.34 -15.48
C CYS A 71 -1.86 9.60 -14.87
N ASN A 72 -3.02 9.55 -14.20
CA ASN A 72 -3.65 10.79 -13.70
C ASN A 72 -4.32 10.66 -12.32
N ASN A 73 -4.10 9.55 -11.62
CA ASN A 73 -4.87 9.24 -10.41
C ASN A 73 -4.00 9.24 -9.14
N SER A 74 -3.00 10.13 -9.09
CA SER A 74 -2.13 10.32 -7.93
C SER A 74 -2.92 10.62 -6.64
N PHE A 75 -4.08 11.27 -6.76
CA PHE A 75 -4.98 11.51 -5.63
C PHE A 75 -5.63 10.22 -5.12
N SER A 76 -6.15 9.36 -6.01
CA SER A 76 -6.79 8.09 -5.63
C SER A 76 -5.79 7.11 -5.01
N ALA A 77 -4.57 7.04 -5.55
CA ALA A 77 -3.50 6.24 -4.99
C ALA A 77 -3.09 6.74 -3.59
N SER A 78 -2.94 8.06 -3.42
CA SER A 78 -2.62 8.68 -2.13
C SER A 78 -3.74 8.48 -1.09
N ALA A 79 -5.01 8.68 -1.48
CA ALA A 79 -6.16 8.48 -0.62
C ALA A 79 -6.26 7.03 -0.13
N SER A 80 -6.04 6.06 -1.02
CA SER A 80 -6.06 4.63 -0.67
C SER A 80 -4.97 4.27 0.35
N ASN A 81 -3.79 4.88 0.23
CA ASN A 81 -2.69 4.68 1.18
C ASN A 81 -3.05 5.27 2.55
N GLN A 82 -3.63 6.46 2.60
CA GLN A 82 -4.05 7.11 3.84
C GLN A 82 -5.08 6.28 4.61
N VAL A 83 -6.07 5.70 3.92
CA VAL A 83 -7.07 4.82 4.55
C VAL A 83 -6.41 3.58 5.16
N GLN A 84 -5.47 2.95 4.45
CA GLN A 84 -4.72 1.80 4.96
C GLN A 84 -3.85 2.17 6.19
N PHE A 85 -3.18 3.32 6.17
CA PHE A 85 -2.41 3.81 7.33
C PHE A 85 -3.29 4.07 8.54
N PHE A 86 -4.43 4.71 8.31
CA PHE A 86 -5.37 5.02 9.37
C PHE A 86 -5.89 3.72 10.01
N GLY A 87 -6.33 2.76 9.18
CA GLY A 87 -6.75 1.45 9.66
C GLY A 87 -5.66 0.71 10.45
N PHE A 88 -4.42 0.73 9.95
CA PHE A 88 -3.29 0.11 10.63
C PHE A 88 -3.01 0.75 11.99
N PHE A 89 -3.03 2.09 12.10
CA PHE A 89 -2.83 2.80 13.37
C PHE A 89 -3.85 2.41 14.43
N PHE A 90 -5.14 2.41 14.08
CA PHE A 90 -6.17 1.98 15.03
C PHE A 90 -6.06 0.49 15.35
N GLY A 91 -5.70 -0.34 14.37
CA GLY A 91 -5.46 -1.76 14.55
C GLY A 91 -4.33 -2.04 15.55
N THR A 92 -3.19 -1.35 15.46
CA THR A 92 -2.07 -1.56 16.39
C THR A 92 -2.40 -1.12 17.81
N VAL A 93 -3.12 -0.01 17.98
CA VAL A 93 -3.57 0.46 19.30
C VAL A 93 -4.57 -0.53 19.91
N ALA A 94 -5.58 -0.95 19.15
CA ALA A 94 -6.59 -1.90 19.61
C ALA A 94 -5.97 -3.26 19.94
N PHE A 95 -5.07 -3.76 19.09
CA PHE A 95 -4.34 -5.00 19.33
C PHE A 95 -3.47 -4.92 20.59
N GLY A 96 -2.76 -3.80 20.78
CA GLY A 96 -1.97 -3.55 21.98
C GLY A 96 -2.82 -3.61 23.25
N PHE A 97 -3.95 -2.89 23.25
CA PHE A 97 -4.87 -2.88 24.39
C PHE A 97 -5.50 -4.25 24.64
N ALA A 98 -5.96 -4.94 23.58
CA ALA A 98 -6.52 -6.28 23.68
C ALA A 98 -5.49 -7.29 24.23
N SER A 99 -4.23 -7.19 23.78
CA SER A 99 -3.12 -8.02 24.27
C SER A 99 -2.87 -7.86 25.77
N ASP A 100 -3.04 -6.64 26.29
CA ASP A 100 -2.84 -6.36 27.72
C ASP A 100 -3.98 -6.92 28.59
N ILE A 101 -5.21 -6.99 28.08
CA ILE A 101 -6.37 -7.53 28.81
C ILE A 101 -6.46 -9.05 28.70
N LEU A 102 -6.47 -9.57 27.48
CA LEU A 102 -6.74 -10.99 27.18
C LEU A 102 -5.47 -11.84 27.24
N GLY A 103 -4.30 -11.21 27.28
CA GLY A 103 -3.01 -11.88 27.24
C GLY A 103 -2.52 -12.12 25.81
N ARG A 104 -1.21 -11.91 25.62
CA ARG A 104 -0.52 -11.86 24.32
C ARG A 104 -0.73 -13.10 23.44
N LYS A 105 -0.77 -14.30 24.03
CA LYS A 105 -0.91 -15.58 23.29
C LYS A 105 -2.27 -15.73 22.60
N ILE A 106 -3.33 -15.37 23.30
CA ILE A 106 -4.71 -15.54 22.81
C ILE A 106 -4.94 -14.56 21.66
N VAL A 107 -4.55 -13.30 21.85
CA VAL A 107 -4.76 -12.26 20.85
C VAL A 107 -3.96 -12.53 19.56
N THR A 108 -2.72 -12.99 19.66
CA THR A 108 -1.94 -13.38 18.47
C THR A 108 -2.57 -14.56 17.73
N SER A 109 -3.18 -15.52 18.43
CA SER A 109 -3.84 -16.67 17.80
C SER A 109 -5.14 -16.29 17.08
N PHE A 110 -5.80 -15.20 17.48
CA PHE A 110 -6.98 -14.67 16.78
C PHE A 110 -6.62 -13.78 15.59
N ALA A 111 -5.43 -13.18 15.58
CA ALA A 111 -5.00 -12.25 14.55
C ALA A 111 -4.31 -12.91 13.35
N LEU A 112 -3.99 -14.21 13.45
CA LEU A 112 -3.28 -15.01 12.45
C LEU A 112 -4.24 -16.01 11.81
#